data_AF-A0A955U3I9-F1
#
_entry.id   AF-A0A955U3I9-F1
#
_cell.length_a   1.000
_cell.length_b   1.000
_cell.length_c   1.000
_cell.angle_alpha   90.00
_cell.angle_beta   90.00
_cell.angle_gamma   90.00
#
_symmetry.space_group_name_H-M   'P 1'
#
loop_
_entity.id
_entity.type
_entity.pdbx_description
1 polymer ?
#
loop_
_entity_poly.entity_id
_entity_poly.type
_entity_poly.pdbx_seq_one_letter_code
_entity_poly.pdbx_strand_id
1 'polypeptide(L)'
;MRRGAAIAILLAGCGAGEQQEDPWPWYSGPGDYDVSEPVAFTDQNYDFTGATAIADLPTPDAFATIFAQADAPATRDCDGWSTTGELPAEISGIVTLLPRFYFKTSGCVPEPSIDSDEKYYGSYFIQDRTGGYFVLGDSKVAHFDMGDRITMRVRAIKEAFDQTMIMVHDVIEVERGPEPIYYVAVGDELDAS
;
A
#
# COMPACT_ATOMS: atom_id res chain seq x y z
N MET A 1 25.87 40.20 66.46
CA MET A 1 25.03 40.36 65.26
C MET A 1 25.78 39.88 64.03
N ARG A 2 25.57 38.64 63.57
CA ARG A 2 26.00 38.19 62.23
C ARG A 2 25.02 37.13 61.72
N ARG A 3 24.15 37.54 60.80
CA ARG A 3 23.39 36.72 59.84
C ARG A 3 23.74 37.32 58.48
N GLY A 4 23.99 36.61 57.40
CA GLY A 4 24.07 35.20 57.09
C GLY A 4 24.39 35.19 55.60
N ALA A 5 25.48 34.55 55.19
CA ALA A 5 25.81 34.43 53.77
C ALA A 5 25.12 33.18 53.24
N ALA A 6 24.12 33.38 52.38
CA ALA A 6 23.45 32.31 51.66
C ALA A 6 24.40 31.78 50.57
N ILE A 7 24.58 30.46 50.57
CA ILE A 7 25.38 29.67 49.64
C ILE A 7 24.60 29.54 48.32
N ALA A 8 25.18 29.99 47.22
CA ALA A 8 24.69 29.71 45.87
C ALA A 8 25.36 28.44 45.35
N ILE A 9 24.59 27.35 45.24
CA ILE A 9 25.01 26.10 44.59
C ILE A 9 24.82 26.31 43.08
N LEU A 10 25.93 26.48 42.35
CA LEU A 10 25.94 26.46 40.88
C LEU A 10 25.95 25.00 40.41
N LEU A 11 24.84 24.59 39.81
CA LEU A 11 24.65 23.32 39.12
C LEU A 11 25.56 23.26 37.89
N ALA A 12 26.68 22.54 38.00
CA ALA A 12 27.46 22.09 36.85
C ALA A 12 26.79 20.85 36.25
N GLY A 13 25.76 21.06 35.43
CA GLY A 13 25.21 20.03 34.57
C GLY A 13 26.15 19.80 33.39
N CYS A 14 27.11 18.88 33.54
CA CYS A 14 27.83 18.32 32.40
C CYS A 14 26.84 17.48 31.57
N GLY A 15 26.24 18.08 30.55
CA GLY A 15 25.64 17.33 29.46
C GLY A 15 26.74 16.55 28.77
N ALA A 16 26.78 15.23 28.97
CA ALA A 16 27.53 14.36 28.07
C ALA A 16 26.92 14.57 26.68
N GLY A 17 27.66 15.20 25.78
CA GLY A 17 27.24 15.27 24.38
C GLY A 17 27.01 13.84 23.92
N GLU A 18 25.82 13.57 23.39
CA GLU A 18 25.54 12.30 22.73
C GLU A 18 26.66 12.07 21.73
N GLN A 19 27.39 10.98 21.94
CA GLN A 19 28.54 10.64 21.13
C GLN A 19 28.00 10.41 19.71
N GLN A 20 28.51 11.18 18.75
CA GLN A 20 28.16 11.03 17.35
C GLN A 20 28.33 9.56 16.98
N GLU A 21 27.28 8.94 16.43
CA GLU A 21 27.33 7.52 16.08
C GLU A 21 28.55 7.26 15.20
N ASP A 22 29.38 6.31 15.62
CA ASP A 22 30.53 5.90 14.84
C ASP A 22 30.00 5.16 13.60
N PRO A 23 30.25 5.66 12.36
CA PRO A 23 29.80 4.99 11.15
C PRO A 23 30.70 3.80 10.76
N TRP A 24 31.84 3.61 11.44
CA TRP A 24 32.80 2.53 11.12
C TRP A 24 32.22 1.11 11.16
N PRO A 25 31.28 0.76 12.06
CA PRO A 25 30.57 -0.52 12.05
C PRO A 25 29.80 -0.81 10.75
N TRP A 26 29.41 0.22 9.99
CA TRP A 26 28.72 0.04 8.70
C TRP A 26 29.66 -0.43 7.59
N TYR A 27 30.96 -0.19 7.76
CA TYR A 27 32.01 -0.55 6.81
C TYR A 27 32.85 -1.76 7.27
N SER A 28 32.67 -2.23 8.51
CA SER A 28 33.42 -3.35 9.07
C SER A 28 32.78 -4.69 8.71
N GLY A 29 32.95 -5.11 7.46
CA GLY A 29 32.52 -6.41 6.95
C GLY A 29 31.00 -6.51 6.75
N PRO A 30 30.53 -7.36 5.82
CA PRO A 30 29.11 -7.59 5.70
C PRO A 30 28.64 -8.17 7.05
N GLY A 31 27.75 -7.46 7.75
CA GLY A 31 26.78 -8.17 8.57
C GLY A 31 26.13 -9.23 7.68
N ASP A 32 25.72 -10.36 8.24
CA ASP A 32 24.83 -11.28 7.53
C ASP A 32 23.54 -10.50 7.20
N TYR A 33 23.55 -9.84 6.05
CA TYR A 33 22.34 -9.37 5.41
C TYR A 33 21.67 -10.65 4.95
N ASP A 34 20.62 -11.02 5.64
CA ASP A 34 19.74 -12.12 5.27
C ASP A 34 19.10 -11.73 3.93
N VAL A 35 19.78 -12.06 2.83
CA VAL A 35 19.24 -11.90 1.47
C VAL A 35 18.17 -12.97 1.36
N SER A 36 16.91 -12.59 1.57
CA SER A 36 15.77 -13.44 1.27
C SER A 36 15.90 -13.96 -0.15
N GLU A 37 15.64 -15.26 -0.36
CA GLU A 37 15.69 -15.86 -1.69
C GLU A 37 14.80 -15.06 -2.66
N PRO A 38 15.27 -14.80 -3.90
CA PRO A 38 14.50 -14.06 -4.87
C PRO A 38 13.18 -14.78 -5.15
N VAL A 39 12.05 -14.07 -5.06
CA VAL A 39 10.74 -14.60 -5.48
C VAL A 39 10.86 -15.05 -6.93
N ALA A 40 10.52 -16.31 -7.20
CA ALA A 40 10.61 -16.87 -8.53
C ALA A 40 9.61 -16.19 -9.48
N PHE A 41 9.89 -16.20 -10.78
CA PHE A 41 8.95 -15.75 -11.81
C PHE A 41 8.46 -16.95 -12.61
N THR A 42 7.22 -16.87 -13.13
CA THR A 42 6.57 -17.95 -13.88
C THR A 42 5.74 -17.41 -15.03
N ASP A 43 5.63 -18.16 -16.12
CA ASP A 43 4.69 -17.93 -17.22
C ASP A 43 3.36 -18.68 -17.02
N GLN A 44 3.24 -19.46 -15.94
CA GLN A 44 2.02 -20.13 -15.54
C GLN A 44 1.20 -19.21 -14.64
N ASN A 45 0.02 -18.82 -15.10
CA ASN A 45 -0.90 -18.04 -14.28
C ASN A 45 -1.42 -18.87 -13.10
N TYR A 46 -1.91 -18.18 -12.07
CA TYR A 46 -2.47 -18.77 -10.86
C TYR A 46 -3.69 -19.64 -11.18
N ASP A 47 -3.92 -20.67 -10.36
CA ASP A 47 -5.07 -21.59 -10.49
C ASP A 47 -6.20 -21.31 -9.49
N PHE A 48 -6.07 -20.24 -8.72
CA PHE A 48 -7.01 -19.86 -7.65
C PHE A 48 -7.69 -18.51 -7.89
N THR A 49 -8.80 -18.32 -7.18
CA THR A 49 -9.48 -17.03 -6.96
C THR A 49 -9.88 -16.93 -5.48
N GLY A 50 -10.13 -15.73 -4.99
CA GLY A 50 -10.77 -15.52 -3.70
C GLY A 50 -12.26 -15.91 -3.70
N ALA A 51 -12.98 -15.50 -2.64
CA ALA A 51 -14.44 -15.63 -2.57
C ALA A 51 -15.14 -14.88 -3.71
N THR A 52 -14.58 -13.72 -4.09
CA THR A 52 -14.88 -13.00 -5.34
C THR A 52 -13.62 -13.02 -6.19
N ALA A 53 -13.74 -13.35 -7.48
CA ALA A 53 -12.62 -13.22 -8.40
C ALA A 53 -12.35 -11.75 -8.68
N ILE A 54 -11.08 -11.39 -8.89
CA ILE A 54 -10.70 -9.98 -9.11
C ILE A 54 -11.42 -9.38 -10.32
N ALA A 55 -11.57 -10.13 -11.42
CA ALA A 55 -12.27 -9.67 -12.61
C ALA A 55 -13.80 -9.51 -12.44
N ASP A 56 -14.39 -10.08 -11.38
CA ASP A 56 -15.83 -9.98 -11.11
C ASP A 56 -16.19 -8.73 -10.30
N LEU A 57 -15.20 -7.95 -9.87
CA LEU A 57 -15.44 -6.68 -9.17
C LEU A 57 -16.04 -5.63 -10.12
N PRO A 58 -16.97 -4.77 -9.64
CA PRO A 58 -17.61 -3.78 -10.48
C PRO A 58 -16.60 -2.78 -11.06
N THR A 59 -16.79 -2.42 -12.33
CA THR A 59 -15.90 -1.49 -13.04
C THR A 59 -16.44 -0.06 -12.95
N PRO A 60 -15.70 0.89 -12.38
CA PRO A 60 -16.06 2.31 -12.40
C PRO A 60 -15.97 2.91 -13.80
N ASP A 61 -16.80 3.93 -14.07
CA ASP A 61 -16.62 4.84 -15.21
C ASP A 61 -15.31 5.63 -15.06
N ALA A 62 -14.86 6.26 -16.15
CA ALA A 62 -13.63 7.05 -16.14
C ALA A 62 -13.66 8.16 -15.08
N PHE A 63 -12.58 8.26 -14.29
CA PHE A 63 -12.42 9.14 -13.13
C PHE A 63 -13.52 9.00 -12.05
N ALA A 64 -14.25 7.88 -12.04
CA ALA A 64 -15.33 7.63 -11.08
C ALA A 64 -14.91 6.69 -9.95
N THR A 65 -15.65 6.75 -8.83
CA THR A 65 -15.47 5.86 -7.68
C THR A 65 -16.78 5.14 -7.32
N ILE A 66 -16.74 3.82 -7.16
CA ILE A 66 -17.86 3.01 -6.64
C ILE A 66 -17.54 2.66 -5.19
N PHE A 67 -18.39 3.08 -4.25
CA PHE A 67 -18.28 2.74 -2.83
C PHE A 67 -19.22 1.59 -2.43
N ALA A 68 -18.85 0.85 -1.40
CA ALA A 68 -19.82 0.11 -0.61
C ALA A 68 -20.86 1.09 -0.01
N GLN A 69 -22.11 0.66 0.13
CA GLN A 69 -23.18 1.54 0.63
C GLN A 69 -22.87 2.19 1.99
N ALA A 70 -22.19 1.45 2.88
CA ALA A 70 -21.84 1.92 4.21
C ALA A 70 -20.58 2.80 4.26
N ASP A 71 -19.76 2.77 3.20
CA ASP A 71 -18.48 3.47 3.10
C ASP A 71 -18.57 4.73 2.21
N ALA A 72 -19.78 5.06 1.73
CA ALA A 72 -20.03 6.24 0.91
C ALA A 72 -19.70 7.55 1.67
N PRO A 73 -19.13 8.56 0.99
CA PRO A 73 -18.88 9.87 1.60
C PRO A 73 -20.14 10.49 2.20
N ALA A 74 -19.98 11.17 3.35
CA ALA A 74 -21.10 11.81 4.06
C ALA A 74 -21.67 13.05 3.33
N THR A 75 -20.88 13.67 2.45
CA THR A 75 -21.25 14.89 1.73
C THR A 75 -21.61 14.56 0.28
N ARG A 76 -22.69 15.17 -0.22
CA ARG A 76 -23.08 15.11 -1.65
C ARG A 76 -22.39 16.18 -2.50
N ASP A 77 -21.46 16.94 -1.92
CA ASP A 77 -20.78 18.06 -2.59
C ASP A 77 -19.68 17.60 -3.55
N CYS A 78 -19.57 16.29 -3.78
CA CYS A 78 -18.65 15.69 -4.74
C CYS A 78 -19.44 14.89 -5.78
N ASP A 79 -19.17 15.18 -7.05
CA ASP A 79 -19.63 14.38 -8.18
C ASP A 79 -18.65 13.23 -8.47
N GLY A 80 -19.04 12.30 -9.35
CA GLY A 80 -18.15 11.23 -9.81
C GLY A 80 -18.05 10.02 -8.89
N TRP A 81 -19.05 9.78 -8.04
CA TRP A 81 -19.13 8.55 -7.27
C TRP A 81 -20.54 7.94 -7.25
N SER A 82 -20.59 6.63 -7.05
CA SER A 82 -21.83 5.87 -6.85
C SER A 82 -21.66 4.86 -5.71
N THR A 83 -22.73 4.15 -5.37
CA THR A 83 -22.67 3.02 -4.43
C THR A 83 -23.21 1.76 -5.07
N THR A 84 -22.73 0.61 -4.60
CA THR A 84 -23.22 -0.71 -5.02
C THR A 84 -23.47 -1.62 -3.81
N GLY A 85 -24.38 -2.58 -3.99
CA GLY A 85 -24.59 -3.67 -3.03
C GLY A 85 -23.62 -4.84 -3.21
N GLU A 86 -22.78 -4.81 -4.25
CA GLU A 86 -21.73 -5.80 -4.51
C GLU A 86 -20.49 -5.60 -3.64
N LEU A 87 -20.39 -4.44 -2.98
CA LEU A 87 -19.32 -4.11 -2.04
C LEU A 87 -19.90 -3.98 -0.61
N PRO A 88 -19.15 -4.39 0.43
CA PRO A 88 -17.78 -4.87 0.36
C PRO A 88 -17.65 -6.29 -0.19
N ALA A 89 -16.57 -6.55 -0.93
CA ALA A 89 -16.25 -7.87 -1.49
C ALA A 89 -14.96 -8.41 -0.88
N GLU A 90 -14.90 -9.72 -0.67
CA GLU A 90 -13.68 -10.40 -0.22
C GLU A 90 -12.98 -11.04 -1.42
N ILE A 91 -11.72 -10.66 -1.62
CA ILE A 91 -10.86 -11.16 -2.70
C ILE A 91 -9.58 -11.72 -2.10
N SER A 92 -8.91 -12.59 -2.86
CA SER A 92 -7.59 -13.11 -2.53
C SER A 92 -6.69 -13.02 -3.76
N GLY A 93 -5.41 -12.72 -3.57
CA GLY A 93 -4.43 -12.63 -4.65
C GLY A 93 -2.99 -12.72 -4.15
N ILE A 94 -2.07 -12.99 -5.07
CA ILE A 94 -0.62 -12.92 -4.82
C ILE A 94 -0.17 -11.47 -4.94
N VAL A 95 0.63 -11.00 -3.98
CA VAL A 95 1.25 -9.68 -4.05
C VAL A 95 2.36 -9.73 -5.09
N THR A 96 2.13 -9.10 -6.24
CA THR A 96 3.06 -9.17 -7.39
C THR A 96 4.08 -8.05 -7.40
N LEU A 97 3.76 -6.90 -6.79
CA LEU A 97 4.67 -5.76 -6.70
C LEU A 97 4.37 -4.91 -5.47
N LEU A 98 5.42 -4.58 -4.73
CA LEU A 98 5.40 -3.64 -3.59
C LEU A 98 6.20 -2.38 -3.97
N PRO A 99 5.57 -1.37 -4.61
CA PRO A 99 6.27 -0.15 -4.97
C PRO A 99 6.71 0.62 -3.72
N ARG A 100 7.95 1.13 -3.75
CA ARG A 100 8.54 1.91 -2.65
C ARG A 100 7.93 3.31 -2.48
N PHE A 101 7.19 3.79 -3.49
CA PHE A 101 6.57 5.11 -3.54
C PHE A 101 5.19 4.97 -4.16
N TYR A 102 4.19 5.73 -3.67
CA TYR A 102 2.84 5.64 -4.23
C TYR A 102 1.97 6.86 -3.95
N PHE A 103 0.84 6.90 -4.65
CA PHE A 103 -0.14 7.97 -4.70
C PHE A 103 -1.40 7.61 -3.91
N LYS A 104 -1.85 8.48 -3.00
CA LYS A 104 -3.20 8.42 -2.44
C LYS A 104 -3.99 9.59 -3.01
N THR A 105 -4.96 9.29 -3.86
CA THR A 105 -5.97 10.27 -4.26
C THR A 105 -7.05 10.30 -3.18
N SER A 106 -7.57 11.46 -2.79
CA SER A 106 -8.79 11.45 -1.98
C SER A 106 -9.99 11.01 -2.84
N GLY A 107 -11.07 10.62 -2.17
CA GLY A 107 -12.27 10.11 -2.84
C GLY A 107 -13.25 11.21 -3.27
N CYS A 108 -13.01 12.47 -2.89
CA CYS A 108 -13.99 13.54 -2.99
C CYS A 108 -13.30 14.90 -2.79
N VAL A 109 -13.18 15.69 -3.86
CA VAL A 109 -12.72 17.09 -3.77
C VAL A 109 -13.78 18.02 -4.36
N PRO A 110 -14.19 19.08 -3.63
CA PRO A 110 -15.16 20.07 -4.12
C PRO A 110 -14.63 21.02 -5.22
N GLU A 111 -13.32 20.99 -5.52
CA GLU A 111 -12.63 21.94 -6.39
C GLU A 111 -11.68 21.20 -7.37
N PRO A 112 -11.54 21.65 -8.62
CA PRO A 112 -10.78 20.96 -9.68
C PRO A 112 -9.25 21.04 -9.52
N SER A 113 -8.71 21.58 -8.43
CA SER A 113 -7.27 21.74 -8.24
C SER A 113 -6.71 20.77 -7.21
N ILE A 114 -6.06 19.73 -7.73
CA ILE A 114 -4.99 18.94 -7.09
C ILE A 114 -5.45 18.18 -5.85
N ASP A 115 -6.05 17.02 -6.12
CA ASP A 115 -6.37 15.97 -5.16
C ASP A 115 -5.20 15.03 -4.90
N SER A 116 -4.10 15.58 -4.38
CA SER A 116 -2.97 14.76 -3.97
C SER A 116 -2.39 15.30 -2.68
N ASP A 117 -3.07 15.00 -1.58
CA ASP A 117 -2.38 14.92 -0.30
C ASP A 117 -1.42 13.73 -0.42
N GLU A 118 -0.19 14.00 -0.89
CA GLU A 118 0.94 13.06 -0.94
C GLU A 118 1.17 12.50 0.46
N LYS A 119 0.47 11.43 0.82
CA LYS A 119 0.62 10.79 2.12
C LYS A 119 0.72 9.28 1.96
N TYR A 120 1.79 8.80 2.55
CA TYR A 120 2.33 7.45 2.45
C TYR A 120 1.45 6.42 3.22
N TYR A 121 0.49 5.75 2.56
CA TYR A 121 -0.12 4.46 2.96
C TYR A 121 -0.05 3.30 1.91
N GLY A 122 0.45 2.13 2.35
CA GLY A 122 0.92 0.96 1.61
C GLY A 122 0.03 0.46 0.48
N SER A 123 0.33 0.94 -0.74
CA SER A 123 -0.22 0.42 -1.98
C SER A 123 0.62 -0.70 -2.56
N TYR A 124 0.00 -1.59 -3.33
CA TYR A 124 0.66 -2.75 -3.92
C TYR A 124 -0.19 -3.31 -5.05
N PHE A 125 0.39 -4.17 -5.88
CA PHE A 125 -0.36 -4.92 -6.87
C PHE A 125 -0.67 -6.30 -6.35
N ILE A 126 -1.90 -6.75 -6.58
CA ILE A 126 -2.30 -8.13 -6.39
C ILE A 126 -2.77 -8.74 -7.68
N GLN A 127 -2.66 -10.05 -7.79
CA GLN A 127 -3.17 -10.79 -8.93
C GLN A 127 -3.73 -12.16 -8.50
N ASP A 128 -4.84 -12.57 -9.12
CA ASP A 128 -5.37 -13.92 -9.07
C ASP A 128 -5.41 -14.51 -10.50
N ARG A 129 -6.06 -15.66 -10.69
CA ARG A 129 -6.18 -16.27 -12.03
C ARG A 129 -6.83 -15.34 -13.07
N THR A 130 -7.72 -14.46 -12.65
CA THR A 130 -8.59 -13.66 -13.51
C THR A 130 -8.03 -12.30 -13.88
N GLY A 131 -7.11 -11.77 -13.08
CA GLY A 131 -6.49 -10.48 -13.35
C GLY A 131 -5.85 -9.91 -12.10
N GLY A 132 -5.47 -8.64 -12.17
CA GLY A 132 -4.85 -7.94 -11.05
C GLY A 132 -5.32 -6.49 -10.96
N TYR A 133 -5.32 -5.98 -9.73
CA TYR A 133 -5.60 -4.58 -9.45
C TYR A 133 -4.48 -3.95 -8.65
N PHE A 134 -4.39 -2.63 -8.80
CA PHE A 134 -3.61 -1.80 -7.90
C PHE A 134 -4.43 -1.54 -6.64
N VAL A 135 -3.86 -1.83 -5.48
CA VAL A 135 -4.50 -1.69 -4.19
C VAL A 135 -4.06 -0.39 -3.52
N LEU A 136 -5.03 0.40 -3.08
CA LEU A 136 -4.86 1.57 -2.24
C LEU A 136 -5.15 1.15 -0.78
N GLY A 137 -4.10 0.74 -0.07
CA GLY A 137 -4.18 0.38 1.34
C GLY A 137 -4.25 1.62 2.25
N ASP A 138 -5.02 1.53 3.34
CA ASP A 138 -5.10 2.62 4.32
C ASP A 138 -4.01 2.56 5.41
N SER A 139 -3.29 1.44 5.54
CA SER A 139 -2.16 1.28 6.49
C SER A 139 -0.87 1.89 5.97
N LYS A 140 -0.03 2.47 6.84
CA LYS A 140 1.30 2.99 6.46
C LYS A 140 2.29 1.90 6.06
N VAL A 141 2.07 0.69 6.56
CA VAL A 141 3.03 -0.42 6.49
C VAL A 141 2.29 -1.65 5.99
N ALA A 142 2.83 -2.28 4.94
CA ALA A 142 2.44 -3.62 4.53
C ALA A 142 3.08 -4.64 5.48
N HIS A 143 2.29 -5.59 5.99
CA HIS A 143 2.77 -6.65 6.90
C HIS A 143 3.01 -7.98 6.16
N PHE A 144 3.27 -7.90 4.86
CA PHE A 144 3.46 -8.98 3.89
C PHE A 144 4.48 -8.53 2.84
N ASP A 145 5.04 -9.49 2.12
CA ASP A 145 6.05 -9.30 1.09
C ASP A 145 5.55 -9.73 -0.31
N MET A 146 6.35 -9.49 -1.35
CA MET A 146 6.07 -10.00 -2.70
C MET A 146 6.04 -11.53 -2.67
N GLY A 147 5.08 -12.13 -3.38
CA GLY A 147 4.84 -13.57 -3.38
C GLY A 147 3.91 -14.04 -2.27
N ASP A 148 3.66 -13.24 -1.23
CA ASP A 148 2.65 -13.61 -0.23
C ASP A 148 1.25 -13.61 -0.86
N ARG A 149 0.43 -14.57 -0.44
CA ARG A 149 -0.99 -14.60 -0.76
C ARG A 149 -1.75 -13.88 0.34
N ILE A 150 -2.58 -12.92 -0.04
CA ILE A 150 -3.36 -12.12 0.91
C ILE A 150 -4.84 -12.15 0.57
N THR A 151 -5.66 -12.18 1.62
CA THR A 151 -7.12 -12.04 1.53
C THR A 151 -7.51 -10.71 2.16
N MET A 152 -8.37 -9.96 1.49
CA MET A 152 -8.72 -8.60 1.90
C MET A 152 -10.17 -8.24 1.59
N ARG A 153 -10.64 -7.17 2.24
CA ARG A 153 -11.99 -6.62 2.01
C ARG A 153 -11.93 -5.34 1.19
N VAL A 154 -12.41 -5.41 -0.04
CA VAL A 154 -12.54 -4.25 -0.94
C VAL A 154 -13.77 -3.45 -0.55
N ARG A 155 -13.58 -2.14 -0.32
CA ARG A 155 -14.65 -1.23 0.12
C ARG A 155 -14.99 -0.16 -0.90
N ALA A 156 -14.07 0.15 -1.80
CA ALA A 156 -14.34 1.01 -2.94
C ALA A 156 -13.45 0.63 -4.13
N ILE A 157 -13.86 1.03 -5.32
CA ILE A 157 -13.11 0.85 -6.56
C ILE A 157 -13.10 2.18 -7.28
N LYS A 158 -11.95 2.61 -7.77
CA LYS A 158 -11.74 3.90 -8.43
C LYS A 158 -11.07 3.69 -9.78
N GLU A 159 -11.56 4.37 -10.79
CA GLU A 159 -10.82 4.60 -12.03
C GLU A 159 -10.11 5.95 -11.92
N ALA A 160 -8.81 6.00 -12.20
CA ALA A 160 -8.14 7.24 -12.55
C ALA A 160 -6.88 6.94 -13.36
N PHE A 161 -6.55 7.83 -14.31
CA PHE A 161 -5.33 7.72 -15.13
C PHE A 161 -5.22 6.39 -15.90
N ASP A 162 -6.35 5.91 -16.43
CA ASP A 162 -6.48 4.62 -17.13
C ASP A 162 -6.10 3.41 -16.25
N GLN A 163 -6.20 3.58 -14.93
CA GLN A 163 -5.89 2.57 -13.93
C GLN A 163 -7.08 2.36 -13.00
N THR A 164 -7.60 1.13 -12.99
CA THR A 164 -8.57 0.70 -11.99
C THR A 164 -7.84 0.29 -10.71
N MET A 165 -8.28 0.87 -9.61
CA MET A 165 -7.69 0.73 -8.29
C MET A 165 -8.74 0.31 -7.28
N ILE A 166 -8.37 -0.51 -6.31
CA ILE A 166 -9.26 -0.95 -5.23
C ILE A 166 -8.82 -0.35 -3.90
N MET A 167 -9.75 0.14 -3.11
CA MET A 167 -9.49 0.69 -1.79
C MET A 167 -9.79 -0.34 -0.72
N VAL A 168 -8.80 -0.56 0.14
CA VAL A 168 -8.82 -1.60 1.16
C VAL A 168 -8.38 -1.00 2.49
N HIS A 169 -9.20 -1.19 3.52
CA HIS A 169 -8.85 -0.83 4.89
C HIS A 169 -8.25 -2.03 5.64
N ASP A 170 -8.84 -3.21 5.45
CA ASP A 170 -8.56 -4.40 6.23
C ASP A 170 -7.97 -5.51 5.34
N VAL A 171 -6.75 -5.95 5.67
CA VAL A 171 -6.23 -7.24 5.24
C VAL A 171 -6.70 -8.28 6.25
N ILE A 172 -7.44 -9.27 5.78
CA ILE A 172 -8.10 -10.29 6.60
C ILE A 172 -7.10 -11.39 6.97
N GLU A 173 -6.33 -11.84 5.98
CA GLU A 173 -5.41 -12.97 6.12
C GLU A 173 -4.18 -12.78 5.24
N VAL A 174 -3.04 -13.27 5.72
CA VAL A 174 -1.77 -13.32 4.99
C VAL A 174 -1.23 -14.74 5.11
N GLU A 175 -1.21 -15.45 3.99
CA GLU A 175 -0.55 -16.74 3.83
C GLU A 175 0.86 -16.47 3.30
N ARG A 176 1.86 -16.61 4.19
CA ARG A 176 3.25 -16.37 3.82
C ARG A 176 3.81 -17.53 3.02
N GLY A 177 4.42 -17.21 1.88
CA GLY A 177 5.05 -18.21 1.03
C GLY A 177 5.61 -17.56 -0.23
N PRO A 178 6.70 -18.09 -0.81
CA PRO A 178 7.23 -17.56 -2.05
C PRO A 178 6.41 -18.10 -3.23
N GLU A 179 5.18 -17.61 -3.40
CA GLU A 179 4.42 -17.89 -4.62
C GLU A 179 5.11 -17.18 -5.79
N PRO A 180 5.33 -17.87 -6.92
CA PRO A 180 6.02 -17.26 -8.05
C PRO A 180 5.19 -16.13 -8.67
N ILE A 181 5.87 -15.09 -9.14
CA ILE A 181 5.22 -13.96 -9.80
C ILE A 181 4.95 -14.30 -11.27
N TYR A 182 3.68 -14.30 -11.63
CA TYR A 182 3.26 -14.49 -13.02
C TYR A 182 3.66 -13.29 -13.89
N TYR A 183 4.14 -13.57 -15.09
CA TYR A 183 4.40 -12.55 -16.10
C TYR A 183 3.97 -13.03 -17.50
N VAL A 184 3.73 -12.05 -18.37
CA VAL A 184 3.56 -12.27 -19.82
C VAL A 184 4.71 -11.56 -20.53
N ALA A 185 5.45 -12.29 -21.37
CA ALA A 185 6.48 -11.68 -22.20
C ALA A 185 5.81 -10.74 -23.23
N VAL A 186 6.24 -9.47 -23.26
CA VAL A 186 5.81 -8.51 -24.28
C VAL A 186 6.83 -8.55 -25.41
N GLY A 187 6.46 -9.13 -26.56
CA GLY A 187 7.37 -9.22 -27.70
C GLY A 187 6.97 -10.30 -28.70
N ASP A 188 6.07 -9.93 -29.61
CA ASP A 188 5.94 -10.45 -30.99
C ASP A 188 4.94 -9.60 -31.81
N GLU A 189 4.23 -8.64 -31.20
CA GLU A 189 3.16 -7.86 -31.87
C GLU A 189 3.14 -6.37 -31.48
N LEU A 190 4.31 -5.73 -31.31
CA LEU A 190 4.40 -4.25 -31.19
C LEU A 190 4.84 -3.55 -32.50
N ASP A 191 5.08 -4.32 -33.58
CA ASP A 191 5.46 -3.80 -34.90
C ASP A 191 4.30 -3.83 -35.93
N ALA A 192 3.07 -4.15 -35.50
CA ALA A 192 1.93 -4.41 -36.40
C ALA A 192 0.75 -3.44 -36.25
N SER A 193 0.93 -2.26 -35.63
CA SER A 193 -0.10 -1.20 -35.56
C SER A 193 0.44 0.16 -35.98
#